data_AF-A0A3R9S2W4-F1
#
_entry.id   AF-A0A3R9S2W4-F1
#
_cell.length_a   1.000
_cell.length_b   1.000
_cell.length_c   1.000
_cell.angle_alpha   90.00
_cell.angle_beta   90.00
_cell.angle_gamma   90.00
#
_symmetry.space_group_name_H-M   'P 1'
#
loop_
_entity.id
_entity.type
_entity.pdbx_description
1 polymer ?
#
loop_
_entity_poly.entity_id
_entity_poly.type
_entity_poly.pdbx_seq_one_letter_code
_entity_poly.pdbx_strand_id
1 'polypeptide(L)'
;DFWKLSFEELHRTSVNTSEIIDDIRARIFIKSIQLHRLTILSNAKRFLSNLRMVGQMLSGNTKGLSLHDRPVIWDSLFFVVPVVSTTLASFSRLFAGMGQDSLGWLLIDEAGQATPQSAAGAIWRSKRAILIGDPLQVEPVFTLPDSVVEILRKQNDVDLSWSPVFESVQTIADRITPFGSWIDDGSGDNQSRIWTGMPLRTHRRCDDPMFSIANSIAYGGQMVQGRVDREGKPTPANIAYDIGVSTWMHVDSIDFAHPVNSEELDVLIDSLRKLEEKRKTTINSSKIKIYVISPFRKVIQACKSSIEEAGIKGIECGTVHTFQGKEADIVFLVLGTAKDRTGEGARAWASSSPNLLNVAVTRAKSRL
;
A
#
# COMPACT_ATOMS: atom_id res chain seq x y z
N ASP A 1 16.43 -28.29 -11.82
CA ASP A 1 16.85 -28.36 -10.41
C ASP A 1 16.65 -26.96 -9.83
N PHE A 2 15.59 -26.77 -9.04
CA PHE A 2 15.11 -25.45 -8.61
C PHE A 2 16.21 -24.65 -7.89
N TRP A 3 17.03 -25.34 -7.10
CA TRP A 3 18.11 -24.75 -6.31
C TRP A 3 19.37 -24.39 -7.13
N LYS A 4 19.38 -24.70 -8.44
CA LYS A 4 20.47 -24.32 -9.35
C LYS A 4 20.16 -23.08 -10.19
N LEU A 5 18.94 -22.54 -10.08
CA LEU A 5 18.54 -21.32 -10.79
C LEU A 5 19.32 -20.11 -10.29
N SER A 6 19.49 -19.08 -11.13
CA SER A 6 20.02 -17.79 -10.70
C SER A 6 19.12 -17.18 -9.62
N PHE A 7 19.64 -16.20 -8.88
CA PHE A 7 18.85 -15.46 -7.89
C PHE A 7 17.58 -14.84 -8.51
N GLU A 8 17.67 -14.22 -9.68
CA GLU A 8 16.51 -13.62 -10.33
C GLU A 8 15.55 -14.68 -10.87
N GLU A 9 16.05 -15.75 -11.49
CA GLU A 9 15.24 -16.84 -12.01
C GLU A 9 14.44 -17.50 -10.88
N LEU A 10 15.09 -17.80 -9.75
CA LEU A 10 14.45 -18.39 -8.58
C LEU A 10 13.30 -17.52 -8.08
N HIS A 11 13.50 -16.21 -7.92
CA HIS A 11 12.46 -15.30 -7.44
C HIS A 11 11.35 -15.05 -8.47
N ARG A 12 11.63 -15.18 -9.77
CA ARG A 12 10.61 -15.09 -10.84
C ARG A 12 9.74 -16.33 -10.93
N THR A 13 10.27 -17.49 -10.54
CA THR A 13 9.51 -18.75 -10.56
C THR A 13 8.44 -18.81 -9.48
N SER A 14 7.31 -19.42 -9.82
CA SER A 14 6.27 -19.78 -8.86
C SER A 14 6.53 -21.20 -8.37
N VAL A 15 6.88 -21.34 -7.09
CA VAL A 15 6.95 -22.66 -6.44
C VAL A 15 5.55 -23.16 -6.10
N ASN A 16 5.36 -24.49 -6.09
CA ASN A 16 4.11 -25.14 -5.71
C ASN A 16 2.87 -24.78 -6.55
N THR A 17 3.05 -24.28 -7.77
CA THR A 17 1.97 -24.14 -8.76
C THR A 17 1.93 -25.38 -9.65
N SER A 18 0.76 -25.99 -9.78
CA SER A 18 0.53 -27.13 -10.67
C SER A 18 -0.91 -27.05 -11.16
N GLU A 19 -1.09 -26.97 -12.47
CA GLU A 19 -2.41 -26.86 -13.10
C GLU A 19 -3.35 -27.98 -12.62
N ILE A 20 -2.81 -29.20 -12.46
CA ILE A 20 -3.55 -30.36 -11.95
C ILE A 20 -3.98 -30.13 -10.49
N ILE A 21 -3.06 -29.69 -9.63
CA ILE A 21 -3.36 -29.45 -8.21
C ILE A 21 -4.37 -28.31 -8.07
N ASP A 22 -4.22 -27.24 -8.86
CA ASP A 22 -5.08 -26.07 -8.82
C ASP A 22 -6.49 -26.39 -9.35
N ASP A 23 -6.62 -27.22 -10.41
CA ASP A 23 -7.92 -27.76 -10.85
C ASP A 23 -8.59 -28.60 -9.76
N ILE A 24 -7.84 -29.49 -9.10
CA ILE A 24 -8.38 -30.31 -8.00
C ILE A 24 -8.84 -29.42 -6.82
N ARG A 25 -8.05 -28.42 -6.43
CA ARG A 25 -8.42 -27.45 -5.38
C ARG A 25 -9.69 -26.69 -5.76
N ALA A 26 -9.79 -26.22 -7.00
CA ALA A 26 -10.98 -25.53 -7.50
C ALA A 26 -12.22 -26.43 -7.45
N ARG A 27 -12.11 -27.70 -7.86
CA ARG A 27 -13.22 -28.67 -7.78
C ARG A 27 -13.66 -28.94 -6.35
N ILE A 28 -12.71 -29.10 -5.41
CA ILE A 28 -13.02 -29.28 -3.98
C ILE A 28 -13.76 -28.05 -3.44
N PHE A 29 -13.29 -26.85 -3.78
CA PHE A 29 -13.96 -25.60 -3.38
C PHE A 29 -15.39 -25.50 -3.92
N ILE A 30 -15.61 -25.84 -5.20
CA ILE A 30 -16.97 -25.86 -5.77
C ILE A 30 -17.86 -26.85 -5.02
N LYS A 31 -17.35 -28.04 -4.68
CA LYS A 31 -18.09 -29.04 -3.91
C LYS A 31 -18.39 -28.59 -2.48
N SER A 32 -17.46 -27.89 -1.80
CA SER A 32 -17.72 -27.34 -0.47
C SER A 32 -18.79 -26.25 -0.50
N ILE A 33 -18.78 -25.38 -1.52
CA ILE A 33 -19.84 -24.37 -1.71
C ILE A 33 -21.20 -25.03 -1.97
N GLN A 34 -21.26 -26.12 -2.75
CA GLN A 34 -22.49 -26.90 -2.94
C GLN A 34 -23.00 -27.49 -1.61
N LEU A 35 -22.12 -28.00 -0.76
CA LEU A 35 -22.46 -28.51 0.57
C LEU A 35 -23.01 -27.40 1.49
N HIS A 36 -22.38 -26.22 1.50
CA HIS A 36 -22.87 -25.05 2.25
C HIS A 36 -24.27 -24.66 1.77
N ARG A 37 -24.48 -24.57 0.46
CA ARG A 37 -25.79 -24.26 -0.14
C ARG A 37 -26.86 -25.26 0.30
N LEU A 38 -26.59 -26.56 0.21
CA LEU A 38 -27.55 -27.59 0.63
C LEU A 38 -27.85 -27.49 2.13
N THR A 39 -26.82 -27.28 2.96
CA THR A 39 -26.97 -27.12 4.41
C THR A 39 -27.87 -25.92 4.77
N ILE A 40 -27.69 -24.80 4.07
CA ILE A 40 -28.53 -23.60 4.24
C ILE A 40 -29.98 -23.90 3.83
N LEU A 41 -30.20 -24.55 2.68
CA LEU A 41 -31.54 -24.87 2.19
C LEU A 41 -32.27 -25.85 3.12
N SER A 42 -31.58 -26.89 3.62
CA SER A 42 -32.15 -27.83 4.58
C SER A 42 -32.51 -27.19 5.93
N ASN A 43 -31.88 -26.06 6.28
CA ASN A 43 -32.11 -25.33 7.53
C ASN A 43 -32.64 -23.91 7.30
N ALA A 44 -33.34 -23.66 6.18
CA ALA A 44 -33.60 -22.32 5.66
C ALA A 44 -34.27 -21.38 6.69
N LYS A 45 -35.26 -21.87 7.45
CA LYS A 45 -35.96 -21.07 8.48
C LYS A 45 -34.99 -20.54 9.55
N ARG A 46 -34.05 -21.38 10.02
CA ARG A 46 -33.07 -21.02 11.05
C ARG A 46 -32.04 -20.04 10.51
N PHE A 47 -31.48 -20.32 9.32
CA PHE A 47 -30.54 -19.41 8.67
C PHE A 47 -31.16 -18.04 8.40
N LEU A 48 -32.41 -18.00 7.91
CA LEU A 48 -33.09 -16.72 7.66
C LEU A 48 -33.29 -15.91 8.95
N SER A 49 -33.61 -16.58 10.07
CA SER A 49 -33.70 -15.92 11.38
C SER A 49 -32.34 -15.35 11.82
N ASN A 50 -31.27 -16.15 11.73
CA ASN A 50 -29.93 -15.72 12.13
C ASN A 50 -29.42 -14.57 11.24
N LEU A 51 -29.62 -14.64 9.93
CA LEU A 51 -29.23 -13.57 9.00
C LEU A 51 -30.01 -12.27 9.22
N ARG A 52 -31.27 -12.34 9.67
CA ARG A 52 -32.00 -11.14 10.13
C ARG A 52 -31.37 -10.53 11.37
N MET A 53 -30.93 -11.36 12.33
CA MET A 53 -30.20 -10.89 13.52
C MET A 53 -28.85 -10.27 13.15
N VAL A 54 -28.13 -10.85 12.17
CA VAL A 54 -26.91 -10.23 11.60
C VAL A 54 -27.24 -8.84 11.04
N GLY A 55 -28.29 -8.70 10.23
CA GLY A 55 -28.71 -7.40 9.69
C GLY A 55 -29.06 -6.37 10.76
N GLN A 56 -29.78 -6.79 11.81
CA GLN A 56 -30.08 -5.94 12.98
C GLN A 56 -28.81 -5.51 13.71
N MET A 57 -27.87 -6.43 13.96
CA MET A 57 -26.59 -6.15 14.59
C MET A 57 -25.75 -5.15 13.77
N LEU A 58 -25.64 -5.36 12.46
CA LEU A 58 -24.85 -4.50 11.57
C LEU A 58 -25.48 -3.11 11.33
N SER A 59 -26.80 -3.00 11.42
CA SER A 59 -27.51 -1.71 11.38
C SER A 59 -27.48 -0.94 12.71
N GLY A 60 -26.84 -1.49 13.75
CA GLY A 60 -26.76 -0.88 15.08
C GLY A 60 -28.02 -1.07 15.94
N ASN A 61 -29.01 -1.83 15.47
CA ASN A 61 -30.20 -2.18 16.24
C ASN A 61 -29.93 -3.42 17.11
N THR A 62 -29.38 -3.20 18.30
CA THR A 62 -29.01 -4.28 19.23
C THR A 62 -30.06 -4.53 20.31
N LYS A 63 -31.31 -4.07 20.12
CA LYS A 63 -32.39 -4.30 21.11
C LYS A 63 -32.64 -5.81 21.26
N GLY A 64 -32.44 -6.32 22.47
CA GLY A 64 -32.62 -7.74 22.79
C GLY A 64 -31.45 -8.65 22.42
N LEU A 65 -30.32 -8.10 21.95
CA LEU A 65 -29.11 -8.85 21.59
C LEU A 65 -28.03 -8.63 22.64
N SER A 66 -27.78 -9.63 23.48
CA SER A 66 -26.70 -9.57 24.46
C SER A 66 -25.33 -9.63 23.77
N LEU A 67 -24.29 -9.11 24.42
CA LEU A 67 -22.91 -9.23 23.92
C LEU A 67 -22.47 -10.70 23.83
N HIS A 68 -23.00 -11.55 24.70
CA HIS A 68 -22.67 -12.98 24.78
C HIS A 68 -23.20 -13.78 23.58
N ASP A 69 -24.27 -13.32 22.92
CA ASP A 69 -24.88 -14.03 21.79
C ASP A 69 -24.21 -13.68 20.45
N ARG A 70 -23.41 -12.61 20.41
CA ARG A 70 -22.81 -12.10 19.17
C ARG A 70 -21.86 -13.09 18.48
N PRO A 71 -21.03 -13.89 19.17
CA PRO A 71 -20.21 -14.90 18.51
C PRO A 71 -21.01 -15.88 17.65
N VAL A 72 -22.14 -16.38 18.16
CA VAL A 72 -23.00 -17.33 17.44
C VAL A 72 -23.65 -16.69 16.20
N ILE A 73 -23.95 -15.40 16.28
CA ILE A 73 -24.50 -14.63 15.16
C ILE A 73 -23.42 -14.41 14.09
N TRP A 74 -22.19 -14.11 14.50
CA TRP A 74 -21.03 -14.04 13.61
C TRP A 74 -20.75 -15.38 12.94
N ASP A 75 -20.82 -16.50 13.65
CA ASP A 75 -20.65 -17.84 13.07
C ASP A 75 -21.69 -18.11 11.96
N SER A 76 -22.93 -17.67 12.17
CA SER A 76 -23.99 -17.79 11.16
C SER A 76 -23.69 -16.97 9.91
N LEU A 77 -23.12 -15.77 10.07
CA LEU A 77 -22.65 -14.97 8.94
C LEU A 77 -21.45 -15.62 8.25
N PHE A 78 -20.43 -16.06 9.00
CA PHE A 78 -19.21 -16.66 8.44
C PHE A 78 -19.46 -17.97 7.69
N PHE A 79 -20.55 -18.69 8.02
CA PHE A 79 -20.98 -19.84 7.25
C PHE A 79 -21.38 -19.49 5.79
N VAL A 80 -21.93 -18.29 5.59
CA VAL A 80 -22.43 -17.79 4.30
C VAL A 80 -21.41 -16.87 3.62
N VAL A 81 -20.73 -16.03 4.41
CA VAL A 81 -19.80 -14.98 3.98
C VAL A 81 -18.47 -15.22 4.70
N PRO A 82 -17.51 -15.93 4.07
CA PRO A 82 -16.30 -16.38 4.75
C PRO A 82 -15.29 -15.26 5.04
N VAL A 83 -15.47 -14.07 4.45
CA VAL A 83 -14.54 -12.95 4.56
C VAL A 83 -15.31 -11.67 4.83
N VAL A 84 -14.87 -10.92 5.85
CA VAL A 84 -15.41 -9.61 6.21
C VAL A 84 -14.26 -8.62 6.27
N SER A 85 -14.34 -7.56 5.46
CA SER A 85 -13.36 -6.48 5.42
C SER A 85 -13.82 -5.30 6.28
N THR A 86 -12.93 -4.74 7.10
CA THR A 86 -13.17 -3.51 7.87
C THR A 86 -11.85 -2.77 8.10
N THR A 87 -11.92 -1.51 8.52
CA THR A 87 -10.72 -0.75 8.93
C THR A 87 -10.39 -1.04 10.39
N LEU A 88 -9.12 -0.89 10.78
CA LEU A 88 -8.70 -1.05 12.18
C LEU A 88 -9.49 -0.12 13.13
N ALA A 89 -9.78 1.11 12.70
CA ALA A 89 -10.58 2.07 13.46
C ALA A 89 -12.03 1.60 13.72
N SER A 90 -12.62 0.81 12.82
CA SER A 90 -13.99 0.29 12.98
C SER A 90 -14.05 -1.10 13.61
N PHE A 91 -12.92 -1.81 13.70
CA PHE A 91 -12.85 -3.21 14.11
C PHE A 91 -13.41 -3.44 15.50
N SER A 92 -13.02 -2.61 16.48
CA SER A 92 -13.45 -2.74 17.88
C SER A 92 -14.97 -2.64 18.03
N ARG A 93 -15.61 -1.73 17.29
CA ARG A 93 -17.07 -1.56 17.28
C ARG A 93 -17.76 -2.71 16.54
N LEU A 94 -17.23 -3.10 15.38
CA LEU A 94 -17.82 -4.15 14.55
C LEU A 94 -17.85 -5.50 15.28
N PHE A 95 -16.74 -5.88 15.89
CA PHE A 95 -16.59 -7.15 16.62
C PHE A 95 -16.77 -7.00 18.13
N ALA A 96 -17.53 -6.00 18.59
CA ALA A 96 -17.84 -5.84 20.00
C ALA A 96 -18.61 -7.08 20.52
N GLY A 97 -18.18 -7.64 21.65
CA GLY A 97 -18.70 -8.88 22.22
C GLY A 97 -17.94 -10.15 21.79
N MET A 98 -17.04 -10.03 20.81
CA MET A 98 -16.14 -11.11 20.43
C MET A 98 -14.95 -11.17 21.39
N GLY A 99 -14.74 -12.35 21.98
CA GLY A 99 -13.66 -12.62 22.93
C GLY A 99 -12.33 -13.01 22.27
N GLN A 100 -11.38 -13.41 23.10
CA GLN A 100 -10.09 -13.94 22.65
C GLN A 100 -10.31 -15.13 21.70
N ASP A 101 -9.51 -15.21 20.63
CA ASP A 101 -9.48 -16.36 19.71
C ASP A 101 -10.85 -16.70 19.07
N SER A 102 -11.76 -15.73 19.01
CA SER A 102 -13.10 -15.90 18.44
C SER A 102 -13.11 -15.87 16.90
N LEU A 103 -12.11 -15.25 16.28
CA LEU A 103 -11.91 -15.20 14.84
C LEU A 103 -10.84 -16.21 14.42
N GLY A 104 -11.08 -16.93 13.32
CA GLY A 104 -10.14 -17.95 12.84
C GLY A 104 -8.84 -17.36 12.29
N TRP A 105 -8.95 -16.31 11.47
CA TRP A 105 -7.83 -15.65 10.80
C TRP A 105 -8.07 -14.14 10.74
N LEU A 106 -7.00 -13.38 10.96
CA LEU A 106 -6.91 -11.94 10.71
C LEU A 106 -5.90 -11.69 9.61
N LEU A 107 -6.29 -10.90 8.62
CA LEU A 107 -5.38 -10.40 7.59
C LEU A 107 -5.33 -8.88 7.74
N ILE A 108 -4.14 -8.34 8.00
CA ILE A 108 -3.90 -6.89 8.04
C ILE A 108 -3.07 -6.56 6.80
N ASP A 109 -3.67 -5.85 5.86
CA ASP A 109 -2.97 -5.26 4.72
C ASP A 109 -2.47 -3.86 5.10
N GLU A 110 -1.43 -3.39 4.42
CA GLU A 110 -0.75 -2.12 4.68
C GLU A 110 -0.29 -1.95 6.15
N ALA A 111 0.16 -3.05 6.78
CA ALA A 111 0.57 -3.10 8.18
C ALA A 111 1.74 -2.16 8.53
N GLY A 112 2.53 -1.74 7.54
CA GLY A 112 3.59 -0.74 7.70
C GLY A 112 3.08 0.65 8.06
N GLN A 113 1.79 0.94 7.80
CA GLN A 113 1.16 2.23 8.07
C GLN A 113 0.27 2.21 9.32
N ALA A 114 0.06 1.03 9.91
CA ALA A 114 -0.75 0.87 11.09
C ALA A 114 0.11 1.03 12.35
N THR A 115 -0.38 1.80 13.32
CA THR A 115 0.25 1.88 14.63
C THR A 115 -0.01 0.59 15.43
N PRO A 116 0.95 0.10 16.23
CA PRO A 116 0.82 -1.15 16.98
C PRO A 116 -0.49 -1.29 17.78
N GLN A 117 -0.86 -0.23 18.51
CA GLN A 117 -2.06 -0.19 19.34
C GLN A 117 -3.36 -0.31 18.56
N SER A 118 -3.39 0.08 17.28
CA SER A 118 -4.58 -0.01 16.44
C SER A 118 -4.92 -1.46 16.05
N ALA A 119 -3.91 -2.35 15.98
CA ALA A 119 -4.08 -3.76 15.65
C ALA A 119 -4.27 -4.67 16.88
N ALA A 120 -3.82 -4.25 18.06
CA ALA A 120 -3.79 -5.08 19.27
C ALA A 120 -5.13 -5.79 19.57
N GLY A 121 -6.24 -5.06 19.52
CA GLY A 121 -7.56 -5.63 19.79
C GLY A 121 -8.07 -6.58 18.69
N ALA A 122 -7.60 -6.44 17.45
CA ALA A 122 -7.93 -7.36 16.37
C ALA A 122 -7.12 -8.66 16.49
N ILE A 123 -5.82 -8.54 16.81
CA ILE A 123 -4.93 -9.67 17.06
C ILE A 123 -5.43 -10.50 18.24
N TRP A 124 -5.77 -9.86 19.36
CA TRP A 124 -6.30 -10.58 20.54
C TRP A 124 -7.55 -11.41 20.25
N ARG A 125 -8.43 -10.95 19.35
CA ARG A 125 -9.64 -11.68 18.96
C ARG A 125 -9.39 -12.81 17.96
N SER A 126 -8.16 -12.98 17.46
CA SER A 126 -7.89 -13.84 16.31
C SER A 126 -6.89 -14.93 16.63
N LYS A 127 -7.22 -16.17 16.28
CA LYS A 127 -6.34 -17.34 16.52
C LYS A 127 -5.02 -17.26 15.76
N ARG A 128 -5.06 -16.64 14.59
CA ARG A 128 -3.92 -16.51 13.66
C ARG A 128 -4.01 -15.16 12.95
N ALA A 129 -2.86 -14.54 12.72
CA ALA A 129 -2.76 -13.28 12.02
C ALA A 129 -1.70 -13.38 10.91
N ILE A 130 -2.02 -12.82 9.74
CA ILE A 130 -1.08 -12.56 8.65
C ILE A 130 -1.04 -11.05 8.50
N LEU A 131 0.16 -10.49 8.58
CA LEU A 131 0.41 -9.05 8.49
C LEU A 131 1.23 -8.81 7.24
N ILE A 132 0.73 -7.94 6.38
CA ILE A 132 1.27 -7.65 5.06
C ILE A 132 1.49 -6.15 5.01
N GLY A 133 2.71 -5.75 4.72
CA GLY A 133 3.10 -4.36 4.66
C GLY A 133 4.54 -4.24 4.22
N ASP A 134 4.96 -3.00 3.99
CA ASP A 134 6.32 -2.67 3.61
C ASP A 134 6.83 -1.58 4.57
N PRO A 135 7.80 -1.89 5.44
CA PRO A 135 8.34 -0.91 6.39
C PRO A 135 9.10 0.23 5.70
N LEU A 136 9.50 0.06 4.43
CA LEU A 136 10.23 1.04 3.64
C LEU A 136 9.30 1.91 2.77
N GLN A 137 7.99 1.79 2.94
CA GLN A 137 6.97 2.71 2.42
C GLN A 137 6.50 3.68 3.52
N VAL A 138 5.36 4.35 3.37
CA VAL A 138 4.92 5.39 4.31
C VAL A 138 4.74 4.83 5.72
N GLU A 139 5.34 5.51 6.70
CA GLU A 139 5.25 5.20 8.12
C GLU A 139 3.86 5.54 8.70
N PRO A 140 3.49 4.97 9.86
CA PRO A 140 2.24 5.30 10.53
C PRO A 140 2.19 6.79 10.91
N VAL A 141 1.05 7.44 10.66
CA VAL A 141 0.85 8.83 11.10
C VAL A 141 0.47 8.84 12.58
N PHE A 142 1.42 9.19 13.44
CA PHE A 142 1.19 9.44 14.86
C PHE A 142 1.09 10.94 15.15
N THR A 143 -0.01 11.36 15.77
CA THR A 143 -0.34 12.80 15.91
C THR A 143 0.19 13.46 17.17
N LEU A 144 0.68 12.69 18.14
CA LEU A 144 1.25 13.26 19.36
C LEU A 144 2.70 13.69 19.10
N PRO A 145 3.12 14.86 19.63
CA PRO A 145 4.52 15.29 19.53
C PRO A 145 5.48 14.28 20.18
N ASP A 146 6.62 14.01 19.54
CA ASP A 146 7.64 13.06 19.99
C ASP A 146 8.07 13.28 21.44
N SER A 147 8.16 14.54 21.88
CA SER A 147 8.53 14.90 23.25
C SER A 147 7.52 14.39 24.29
N VAL A 148 6.22 14.39 23.97
CA VAL A 148 5.17 13.86 24.83
C VAL A 148 5.27 12.33 24.90
N VAL A 149 5.52 11.69 23.76
CA VAL A 149 5.70 10.24 23.67
C VAL A 149 6.89 9.79 24.50
N GLU A 150 8.01 10.51 24.39
CA GLU A 150 9.22 10.20 25.13
C GLU A 150 9.02 10.30 26.65
N ILE A 151 8.32 11.34 27.12
CA ILE A 151 7.99 11.51 28.54
C ILE A 151 7.14 10.32 29.03
N LEU A 152 6.05 9.99 28.33
CA LEU A 152 5.16 8.89 28.71
C LEU A 152 5.89 7.55 28.66
N ARG A 153 6.73 7.33 27.66
CA ARG A 153 7.54 6.11 27.52
C ARG A 153 8.47 5.93 28.71
N LYS A 154 9.24 6.97 29.06
CA LYS A 154 10.17 6.94 30.20
C LYS A 154 9.45 6.77 31.55
N GLN A 155 8.28 7.39 31.71
CA GLN A 155 7.47 7.27 32.92
C GLN A 155 6.91 5.86 33.14
N ASN A 156 6.66 5.10 32.06
CA ASN A 156 6.08 3.76 32.12
C ASN A 156 7.12 2.65 31.87
N ASP A 157 8.42 2.98 31.84
CA ASP A 157 9.52 2.04 31.59
C ASP A 157 9.35 1.17 30.32
N VAL A 158 8.81 1.79 29.26
CA VAL A 158 8.60 1.12 27.98
C VAL A 158 9.84 1.28 27.11
N ASP A 159 10.37 0.21 26.51
CA ASP A 159 11.55 0.33 25.65
C ASP A 159 11.27 1.13 24.36
N LEU A 160 12.29 1.78 23.79
CA LEU A 160 12.16 2.57 22.56
C LEU A 160 11.63 1.74 21.39
N SER A 161 11.95 0.45 21.36
CA SER A 161 11.47 -0.50 20.36
C SER A 161 9.96 -0.74 20.40
N TRP A 162 9.22 -0.19 21.37
CA TRP A 162 7.74 -0.24 21.39
C TRP A 162 7.10 1.12 21.11
N SER A 163 7.90 2.12 20.73
CA SER A 163 7.40 3.47 20.47
C SER A 163 6.50 3.50 19.23
N PRO A 164 5.26 4.01 19.33
CA PRO A 164 4.37 4.13 18.18
C PRO A 164 4.81 5.21 17.17
N VAL A 165 5.89 5.95 17.48
CA VAL A 165 6.51 6.94 16.58
C VAL A 165 7.44 6.27 15.58
N PHE A 166 8.16 5.23 16.00
CA PHE A 166 9.18 4.55 15.20
C PHE A 166 8.73 3.18 14.71
N GLU A 167 7.67 2.63 15.30
CA GLU A 167 7.21 1.29 15.02
C GLU A 167 5.84 1.26 14.36
N SER A 168 5.72 0.36 13.40
CA SER A 168 4.45 -0.06 12.83
C SER A 168 4.05 -1.44 13.32
N VAL A 169 2.84 -1.85 12.97
CA VAL A 169 2.40 -3.23 13.17
C VAL A 169 3.31 -4.21 12.41
N GLN A 170 3.79 -3.83 11.21
CA GLN A 170 4.68 -4.64 10.39
C GLN A 170 6.04 -4.85 11.06
N THR A 171 6.69 -3.78 11.53
CA THR A 171 8.04 -3.88 12.14
C THR A 171 8.03 -4.75 13.40
N ILE A 172 6.96 -4.69 14.20
CA ILE A 172 6.81 -5.55 15.38
C ILE A 172 6.57 -7.02 14.97
N ALA A 173 5.76 -7.26 13.94
CA ALA A 173 5.52 -8.61 13.44
C ALA A 173 6.78 -9.23 12.83
N ASP A 174 7.57 -8.46 12.09
CA ASP A 174 8.81 -8.94 11.45
C ASP A 174 9.82 -9.41 12.49
N ARG A 175 9.98 -8.70 13.62
CA ARG A 175 10.92 -9.07 14.70
C ARG A 175 10.73 -10.47 15.26
N ILE A 176 9.48 -10.95 15.31
CA ILE A 176 9.16 -12.29 15.82
C ILE A 176 9.05 -13.32 14.71
N THR A 177 9.15 -12.91 13.45
CA THR A 177 9.04 -13.80 12.30
C THR A 177 10.38 -14.52 12.10
N PRO A 178 10.43 -15.86 12.25
CA PRO A 178 11.69 -16.61 12.21
C PRO A 178 12.29 -16.72 10.81
N PHE A 179 11.46 -16.56 9.77
CA PHE A 179 11.88 -16.63 8.37
C PHE A 179 11.87 -15.24 7.76
N GLY A 180 13.04 -14.75 7.38
CA GLY A 180 13.18 -13.40 6.85
C GLY A 180 14.53 -13.15 6.22
N SER A 181 14.78 -11.88 5.91
CA SER A 181 16.05 -11.40 5.37
C SER A 181 16.32 -9.99 5.87
N TRP A 182 17.60 -9.66 5.97
CA TRP A 182 18.03 -8.29 6.15
C TRP A 182 17.88 -7.50 4.85
N ILE A 183 17.22 -6.35 4.93
CA ILE A 183 17.16 -5.35 3.87
C ILE A 183 18.02 -4.17 4.30
N ASP A 184 18.88 -3.72 3.39
CA ASP A 184 19.62 -2.47 3.56
C ASP A 184 18.67 -1.33 3.18
N ASP A 185 18.44 -0.40 4.11
CA ASP A 185 17.54 0.73 3.94
C ASP A 185 18.12 1.84 3.04
N GLY A 186 19.32 1.62 2.48
CA GLY A 186 19.97 2.55 1.56
C GLY A 186 20.69 3.71 2.24
N SER A 187 20.72 3.74 3.58
CA SER A 187 21.45 4.78 4.34
C SER A 187 22.97 4.57 4.35
N GLY A 188 23.47 3.43 3.88
CA GLY A 188 24.90 3.16 3.70
C GLY A 188 25.65 2.84 5.00
N ASP A 189 24.94 2.74 6.13
CA ASP A 189 25.51 2.34 7.42
C ASP A 189 25.17 0.87 7.71
N ASN A 190 26.16 0.04 8.05
CA ASN A 190 25.92 -1.39 8.30
C ASN A 190 25.02 -1.65 9.54
N GLN A 191 24.77 -0.61 10.36
CA GLN A 191 23.87 -0.64 11.51
C GLN A 191 22.38 -0.38 11.17
N SER A 192 22.06 0.03 9.93
CA SER A 192 20.70 0.42 9.54
C SER A 192 19.85 -0.71 8.93
N ARG A 193 20.38 -1.94 8.87
CA ARG A 193 19.65 -3.05 8.23
C ARG A 193 18.38 -3.37 9.00
N ILE A 194 17.28 -3.50 8.27
CA ILE A 194 15.97 -3.86 8.81
C ILE A 194 15.76 -5.35 8.61
N TRP A 195 15.41 -6.07 9.69
CA TRP A 195 14.92 -7.44 9.55
C TRP A 195 13.48 -7.37 9.04
N THR A 196 13.28 -7.88 7.83
CA THR A 196 11.96 -8.08 7.26
C THR A 196 11.66 -9.56 7.31
N GLY A 197 10.40 -9.93 7.58
CA GLY A 197 9.90 -11.30 7.47
C GLY A 197 10.00 -11.81 6.03
N MET A 198 9.06 -12.62 5.57
CA MET A 198 9.14 -13.27 4.25
C MET A 198 8.97 -12.24 3.09
N PRO A 199 10.04 -11.65 2.51
CA PRO A 199 9.90 -10.49 1.65
C PRO A 199 9.63 -10.93 0.21
N LEU A 200 8.69 -10.27 -0.46
CA LEU A 200 8.39 -10.53 -1.88
C LEU A 200 9.30 -9.67 -2.76
N ARG A 201 10.36 -10.28 -3.32
CA ARG A 201 11.37 -9.53 -4.09
C ARG A 201 10.98 -9.24 -5.54
N THR A 202 10.09 -10.02 -6.13
CA THR A 202 9.77 -9.89 -7.55
C THR A 202 8.73 -8.80 -7.79
N HIS A 203 9.18 -7.70 -8.37
CA HIS A 203 8.38 -6.54 -8.69
C HIS A 203 7.82 -6.63 -10.12
N ARG A 204 6.51 -6.44 -10.28
CA ARG A 204 5.82 -6.59 -11.58
C ARG A 204 5.06 -5.34 -12.02
N ARG A 205 5.22 -4.20 -11.34
CA ARG A 205 4.42 -2.98 -11.54
C ARG A 205 5.11 -1.88 -12.34
N CYS A 206 6.37 -1.57 -12.05
CA CYS A 206 7.06 -0.39 -12.58
C CYS A 206 8.09 -0.77 -13.64
N ASP A 207 8.15 0.03 -14.70
CA ASP A 207 9.23 0.02 -15.67
C ASP A 207 10.45 0.75 -15.10
N ASP A 208 11.59 0.63 -15.78
CA ASP A 208 12.73 1.51 -15.52
C ASP A 208 12.46 2.92 -16.09
N PRO A 209 12.91 3.99 -15.40
CA PRO A 209 13.82 3.99 -14.25
C PRO A 209 13.14 3.83 -12.88
N MET A 210 11.81 3.81 -12.79
CA MET A 210 11.10 3.77 -11.50
C MET A 210 11.48 2.54 -10.67
N PHE A 211 11.59 1.36 -11.31
CA PHE A 211 12.09 0.15 -10.66
C PHE A 211 13.52 0.33 -10.13
N SER A 212 14.47 0.74 -10.98
CA SER A 212 15.87 0.92 -10.57
C SER A 212 16.05 1.98 -9.49
N ILE A 213 15.32 3.10 -9.56
CA ILE A 213 15.35 4.15 -8.53
C ILE A 213 14.89 3.56 -7.20
N ALA A 214 13.70 2.95 -7.15
CA ALA A 214 13.16 2.37 -5.91
C ALA A 214 14.09 1.30 -5.33
N ASN A 215 14.59 0.39 -6.17
CA ASN A 215 15.48 -0.68 -5.75
C ASN A 215 16.79 -0.15 -5.15
N SER A 216 17.33 0.94 -5.73
CA SER A 216 18.55 1.56 -5.26
C SER A 216 18.36 2.35 -3.96
N ILE A 217 17.28 3.11 -3.83
CA ILE A 217 17.12 4.03 -2.69
C ILE A 217 16.51 3.37 -1.45
N ALA A 218 15.74 2.28 -1.62
CA ALA A 218 14.97 1.70 -0.52
C ALA A 218 15.25 0.22 -0.25
N TYR A 219 15.70 -0.58 -1.23
CA TYR A 219 15.76 -2.04 -1.09
C TYR A 219 17.16 -2.64 -1.29
N GLY A 220 18.22 -1.81 -1.29
CA GLY A 220 19.60 -2.27 -1.38
C GLY A 220 19.91 -3.16 -2.59
N GLY A 221 19.22 -2.95 -3.72
CA GLY A 221 19.39 -3.76 -4.93
C GLY A 221 18.74 -5.15 -4.88
N GLN A 222 18.00 -5.50 -3.83
CA GLN A 222 17.46 -6.86 -3.64
C GLN A 222 16.19 -7.17 -4.46
N MET A 223 15.54 -6.16 -5.06
CA MET A 223 14.36 -6.39 -5.90
C MET A 223 14.72 -7.08 -7.22
N VAL A 224 13.77 -7.85 -7.76
CA VAL A 224 13.89 -8.56 -9.03
C VAL A 224 12.82 -8.05 -10.00
N GLN A 225 13.22 -7.59 -11.18
CA GLN A 225 12.27 -7.19 -12.23
C GLN A 225 11.53 -8.44 -12.74
N GLY A 226 10.20 -8.45 -12.61
CA GLY A 226 9.35 -9.59 -12.90
C GLY A 226 8.65 -9.54 -14.25
N ARG A 227 8.64 -8.39 -14.94
CA ARG A 227 8.17 -8.27 -16.32
C ARG A 227 9.34 -8.40 -17.28
N VAL A 228 9.59 -9.62 -17.73
CA VAL A 228 10.71 -9.94 -18.60
C VAL A 228 10.28 -10.79 -19.78
N ASP A 229 11.07 -10.72 -20.87
CA ASP A 229 10.96 -11.63 -22.00
C ASP A 229 11.51 -13.03 -21.65
N ARG A 230 11.55 -13.93 -22.64
CA ARG A 230 12.03 -15.31 -22.43
C ARG A 230 13.51 -15.36 -22.10
N GLU A 231 14.25 -14.34 -22.50
CA GLU A 231 15.68 -14.13 -22.27
C GLU A 231 15.95 -13.40 -20.94
N GLY A 232 14.91 -13.04 -20.18
CA GLY A 232 15.03 -12.39 -18.88
C GLY A 232 15.25 -10.88 -18.93
N LYS A 233 15.10 -10.24 -20.10
CA LYS A 233 15.25 -8.79 -20.28
C LYS A 233 13.95 -8.06 -19.94
N PRO A 234 13.99 -6.90 -19.26
CA PRO A 234 12.80 -6.12 -18.94
C PRO A 234 11.96 -5.78 -20.18
N THR A 235 10.67 -6.05 -20.11
CA THR A 235 9.71 -5.68 -21.17
C THR A 235 8.91 -4.45 -20.72
N PRO A 236 9.08 -3.29 -21.36
CA PRO A 236 8.33 -2.08 -21.03
C PRO A 236 6.82 -2.28 -21.24
N ALA A 237 6.01 -1.58 -20.45
CA ALA A 237 4.58 -1.56 -20.65
C ALA A 237 4.21 -0.87 -21.98
N ASN A 238 3.28 -1.47 -22.71
CA ASN A 238 2.73 -0.83 -23.91
C ASN A 238 1.73 0.26 -23.50
N ILE A 239 2.17 1.51 -23.55
CA ILE A 239 1.34 2.67 -23.22
C ILE A 239 0.63 3.26 -24.44
N ALA A 240 -0.55 3.83 -24.21
CA ALA A 240 -1.35 4.48 -25.25
C ALA A 240 -0.85 5.86 -25.67
N TYR A 241 0.30 6.29 -25.16
CA TYR A 241 0.92 7.56 -25.51
C TYR A 241 2.23 7.27 -26.21
N ASP A 242 2.52 7.97 -27.30
CA ASP A 242 3.84 7.94 -27.94
C ASP A 242 4.76 8.96 -27.27
N ILE A 243 4.94 8.79 -25.96
CA ILE A 243 5.84 9.62 -25.17
C ILE A 243 7.14 8.87 -24.94
N GLY A 244 8.24 9.63 -25.01
CA GLY A 244 9.60 9.12 -24.85
C GLY A 244 9.83 8.48 -23.48
N VAL A 245 11.09 8.27 -23.14
CA VAL A 245 11.47 7.70 -21.84
C VAL A 245 11.11 8.64 -20.69
N SER A 246 10.96 8.09 -19.47
CA SER A 246 10.86 8.91 -18.25
C SER A 246 12.02 9.91 -18.18
N THR A 247 11.74 11.14 -17.81
CA THR A 247 12.66 12.26 -18.03
C THR A 247 12.66 13.22 -16.84
N TRP A 248 13.85 13.64 -16.41
CA TRP A 248 14.01 14.73 -15.46
C TRP A 248 13.89 16.09 -16.17
N MET A 249 12.88 16.87 -15.82
CA MET A 249 12.70 18.23 -16.34
C MET A 249 13.27 19.21 -15.32
N HIS A 250 14.48 19.72 -15.58
CA HIS A 250 15.14 20.66 -14.68
C HIS A 250 14.55 22.07 -14.84
N VAL A 251 14.03 22.62 -13.74
CA VAL A 251 13.54 24.00 -13.64
C VAL A 251 14.40 24.73 -12.61
N ASP A 252 15.12 25.76 -13.05
CA ASP A 252 15.96 26.60 -12.18
C ASP A 252 15.29 27.95 -11.95
N SER A 253 14.20 27.94 -11.17
CA SER A 253 13.42 29.15 -10.94
C SER A 253 14.03 30.05 -9.87
N ILE A 254 13.79 31.35 -10.06
CA ILE A 254 14.12 32.43 -9.13
C ILE A 254 12.89 32.94 -8.35
N ASP A 255 11.75 32.23 -8.43
CA ASP A 255 10.50 32.59 -7.76
C ASP A 255 10.60 32.45 -6.23
N PHE A 256 9.97 33.38 -5.51
CA PHE A 256 9.97 33.47 -4.05
C PHE A 256 8.72 32.88 -3.40
N ALA A 257 7.75 32.37 -4.17
CA ALA A 257 6.47 31.84 -3.68
C ALA A 257 6.54 30.43 -3.02
N HIS A 258 7.49 30.21 -2.11
CA HIS A 258 7.76 28.90 -1.50
C HIS A 258 6.52 28.21 -0.87
N PRO A 259 6.30 26.89 -1.09
CA PRO A 259 7.10 25.96 -1.91
C PRO A 259 6.67 25.88 -3.37
N VAL A 260 5.78 26.77 -3.83
CA VAL A 260 5.23 26.77 -5.18
C VAL A 260 6.19 27.51 -6.11
N ASN A 261 6.45 26.91 -7.27
CA ASN A 261 7.29 27.48 -8.32
C ASN A 261 6.43 27.61 -9.58
N SER A 262 6.17 28.84 -10.02
CA SER A 262 5.34 29.11 -11.19
C SER A 262 5.89 28.50 -12.48
N GLU A 263 7.21 28.52 -12.68
CA GLU A 263 7.86 27.91 -13.84
C GLU A 263 7.71 26.37 -13.86
N GLU A 264 7.69 25.71 -12.69
CA GLU A 264 7.39 24.28 -12.60
C GLU A 264 5.95 23.98 -13.03
N LEU A 265 4.99 24.86 -12.68
CA LEU A 265 3.61 24.73 -13.11
C LEU A 265 3.49 24.91 -14.62
N ASP A 266 4.20 25.87 -15.21
CA ASP A 266 4.21 26.09 -16.66
C ASP A 266 4.76 24.86 -17.40
N VAL A 267 5.88 24.29 -16.93
CA VAL A 267 6.46 23.05 -17.49
C VAL A 267 5.50 21.87 -17.35
N LEU A 268 4.81 21.75 -16.21
CA LEU A 268 3.79 20.72 -16.01
C LEU A 268 2.66 20.85 -17.03
N ILE A 269 2.09 22.06 -17.20
CA ILE A 269 0.97 22.30 -18.12
C ILE A 269 1.39 22.06 -19.57
N ASP A 270 2.56 22.55 -19.99
CA ASP A 270 3.10 22.29 -21.32
C ASP A 270 3.30 20.79 -21.58
N SER A 271 3.83 20.07 -20.59
CA SER A 271 4.02 18.63 -20.68
C SER A 271 2.71 17.86 -20.77
N LEU A 272 1.69 18.25 -20.02
CA LEU A 272 0.36 17.65 -20.08
C LEU A 272 -0.34 17.92 -21.42
N ARG A 273 -0.15 19.11 -22.02
CA ARG A 273 -0.66 19.41 -23.36
C ARG A 273 0.01 18.56 -24.43
N LYS A 274 1.34 18.49 -24.41
CA LYS A 274 2.13 17.62 -25.31
C LYS A 274 1.78 16.15 -25.16
N LEU A 275 1.45 15.72 -23.93
CA LEU A 275 1.00 14.36 -23.66
C LEU A 275 -0.30 14.07 -24.40
N GLU A 276 -1.28 14.96 -24.33
CA GLU A 276 -2.58 14.78 -24.99
C GLU A 276 -2.45 14.80 -26.53
N GLU A 277 -1.55 15.62 -27.08
CA GLU A 277 -1.24 15.64 -28.52
C GLU A 277 -0.64 14.31 -29.02
N LYS A 278 0.16 13.63 -28.19
CA LYS A 278 0.84 12.37 -28.53
C LYS A 278 0.02 11.12 -28.20
N ARG A 279 -1.29 11.27 -28.01
CA ARG A 279 -2.21 10.18 -27.72
C ARG A 279 -2.39 9.28 -28.95
N LYS A 280 -2.16 7.98 -28.80
CA LYS A 280 -2.38 6.99 -29.86
C LYS A 280 -3.88 6.83 -30.11
N THR A 281 -4.32 7.03 -31.36
CA THR A 281 -5.72 6.88 -31.78
C THR A 281 -6.23 5.44 -31.72
N THR A 282 -5.33 4.45 -31.61
CA THR A 282 -5.62 3.02 -31.72
C THR A 282 -5.95 2.33 -30.40
N ILE A 283 -5.75 2.99 -29.25
CA ILE A 283 -5.92 2.38 -27.92
C ILE A 283 -7.05 3.08 -27.16
N ASN A 284 -7.99 2.29 -26.63
CA ASN A 284 -9.07 2.80 -25.79
C ASN A 284 -8.49 3.39 -24.51
N SER A 285 -8.41 4.72 -24.49
CA SER A 285 -7.67 5.53 -23.53
C SER A 285 -8.52 5.92 -22.32
N SER A 286 -9.77 5.43 -22.26
CA SER A 286 -10.66 5.59 -21.09
C SER A 286 -10.16 4.91 -19.80
N LYS A 287 -9.06 4.16 -19.88
CA LYS A 287 -8.47 3.41 -18.75
C LYS A 287 -7.13 3.94 -18.26
N ILE A 288 -6.59 4.99 -18.90
CA ILE A 288 -5.27 5.50 -18.53
C ILE A 288 -5.40 6.42 -17.34
N LYS A 289 -4.54 6.20 -16.35
CA LYS A 289 -4.46 7.05 -15.16
C LYS A 289 -3.21 7.89 -15.23
N ILE A 290 -3.37 9.20 -15.05
CA ILE A 290 -2.28 10.16 -14.97
C ILE A 290 -2.39 10.86 -13.61
N TYR A 291 -1.31 10.81 -12.83
CA TYR A 291 -1.25 11.48 -11.53
C TYR A 291 -0.26 12.64 -11.54
N VAL A 292 -0.57 13.68 -10.79
CA VAL A 292 0.38 14.71 -10.38
C VAL A 292 0.61 14.56 -8.88
N ILE A 293 1.84 14.25 -8.52
CA ILE A 293 2.24 13.95 -7.15
C ILE A 293 3.24 15.00 -6.69
N SER A 294 3.11 15.44 -5.44
CA SER A 294 4.08 16.31 -4.78
C SER A 294 4.13 15.99 -3.29
N PRO A 295 5.30 16.13 -2.65
CA PRO A 295 5.42 16.11 -1.19
C PRO A 295 4.55 17.16 -0.49
N PHE A 296 4.28 18.30 -1.15
CA PHE A 296 3.73 19.49 -0.51
C PHE A 296 2.29 19.77 -0.91
N ARG A 297 1.40 19.90 0.09
CA ARG A 297 -0.03 20.22 -0.14
C ARG A 297 -0.24 21.53 -0.91
N LYS A 298 0.58 22.56 -0.63
CA LYS A 298 0.51 23.85 -1.32
C LYS A 298 0.84 23.73 -2.82
N VAL A 299 1.85 22.93 -3.17
CA VAL A 299 2.21 22.63 -4.57
C VAL A 299 1.08 21.90 -5.27
N ILE A 300 0.48 20.90 -4.62
CA ILE A 300 -0.69 20.19 -5.19
C ILE A 300 -1.87 21.13 -5.42
N GLN A 301 -2.15 22.05 -4.50
CA GLN A 301 -3.23 23.02 -4.68
C GLN A 301 -2.97 23.92 -5.90
N ALA A 302 -1.74 24.41 -6.05
CA ALA A 302 -1.36 25.20 -7.21
C ALA A 302 -1.44 24.41 -8.52
N CYS A 303 -0.94 23.15 -8.54
CA CYS A 303 -1.05 22.26 -9.70
C CYS A 303 -2.52 22.05 -10.11
N LYS A 304 -3.41 21.79 -9.14
CA LYS A 304 -4.85 21.62 -9.41
C LYS A 304 -5.44 22.86 -10.07
N SER A 305 -5.20 24.04 -9.50
CA SER A 305 -5.69 25.31 -10.05
C SER A 305 -5.17 25.54 -11.47
N SER A 306 -3.87 25.38 -11.73
CA SER A 306 -3.30 25.56 -13.06
C SER A 306 -3.84 24.56 -14.10
N ILE A 307 -4.09 23.31 -13.70
CA ILE A 307 -4.65 22.26 -14.57
C ILE A 307 -6.11 22.58 -14.92
N GLU A 308 -6.90 23.01 -13.92
CA GLU A 308 -8.29 23.43 -14.09
C GLU A 308 -8.40 24.66 -15.00
N GLU A 309 -7.56 25.68 -14.77
CA GLU A 309 -7.48 26.90 -15.60
C GLU A 309 -7.06 26.58 -17.04
N ALA A 310 -6.16 25.62 -17.23
CA ALA A 310 -5.74 25.15 -18.56
C ALA A 310 -6.81 24.28 -19.26
N GLY A 311 -7.91 23.92 -18.58
CA GLY A 311 -9.00 23.10 -19.13
C GLY A 311 -8.64 21.62 -19.32
N ILE A 312 -7.58 21.14 -18.68
CA ILE A 312 -7.08 19.76 -18.81
C ILE A 312 -7.89 18.84 -17.88
N LYS A 313 -8.34 17.69 -18.39
CA LYS A 313 -9.19 16.73 -17.68
C LYS A 313 -8.50 15.38 -17.52
N GLY A 314 -8.98 14.56 -16.59
CA GLY A 314 -8.50 13.18 -16.41
C GLY A 314 -7.20 13.06 -15.61
N ILE A 315 -6.79 14.13 -14.92
CA ILE A 315 -5.60 14.17 -14.08
C ILE A 315 -6.02 14.18 -12.61
N GLU A 316 -5.54 13.23 -11.81
CA GLU A 316 -5.72 13.27 -10.35
C GLU A 316 -4.48 13.90 -9.70
N CYS A 317 -4.66 14.88 -8.83
CA CYS A 317 -3.56 15.52 -8.10
C CYS A 317 -3.67 15.25 -6.60
N GLY A 318 -2.55 14.94 -5.95
CA GLY A 318 -2.54 14.51 -4.55
C GLY A 318 -1.13 14.36 -3.98
N THR A 319 -1.03 14.37 -2.66
CA THR A 319 0.26 14.11 -2.00
C THR A 319 0.62 12.63 -2.07
N VAL A 320 1.86 12.28 -1.72
CA VAL A 320 2.33 10.89 -1.64
C VAL A 320 1.36 10.01 -0.82
N HIS A 321 0.90 10.48 0.34
CA HIS A 321 -0.05 9.74 1.19
C HIS A 321 -1.45 9.58 0.55
N THR A 322 -1.85 10.48 -0.36
CA THR A 322 -3.16 10.42 -1.04
C THR A 322 -3.21 9.27 -2.06
N PHE A 323 -2.06 8.91 -2.64
CA PHE A 323 -1.93 7.89 -3.66
C PHE A 323 -1.36 6.56 -3.16
N GLN A 324 -1.25 6.40 -1.84
CA GLN A 324 -0.86 5.15 -1.22
C GLN A 324 -1.80 4.00 -1.62
N GLY A 325 -1.24 2.85 -1.98
CA GLY A 325 -1.99 1.73 -2.55
C GLY A 325 -2.61 1.96 -3.95
N LYS A 326 -2.54 3.19 -4.49
CA LYS A 326 -2.99 3.52 -5.86
C LYS A 326 -1.82 3.45 -6.84
N GLU A 327 -2.15 3.46 -8.12
CA GLU A 327 -1.18 3.36 -9.22
C GLU A 327 -1.71 4.07 -10.46
N ALA A 328 -0.80 4.65 -11.23
CA ALA A 328 -1.06 5.34 -12.48
C ALA A 328 -0.09 4.88 -13.57
N ASP A 329 -0.50 5.01 -14.84
CA ASP A 329 0.35 4.67 -15.96
C ASP A 329 1.48 5.70 -16.12
N ILE A 330 1.14 6.97 -15.88
CA ILE A 330 2.03 8.13 -15.96
C ILE A 330 1.90 8.93 -14.66
N VAL A 331 3.03 9.30 -14.07
CA VAL A 331 3.08 10.22 -12.92
C VAL A 331 3.93 11.42 -13.31
N PHE A 332 3.48 12.62 -12.96
CA PHE A 332 4.32 13.81 -12.90
C PHE A 332 4.66 14.08 -11.43
N LEU A 333 5.93 13.97 -11.06
CA LEU A 333 6.41 14.30 -9.71
C LEU A 333 6.89 15.75 -9.68
N VAL A 334 6.10 16.62 -9.05
CA VAL A 334 6.40 18.06 -8.90
C VAL A 334 7.01 18.28 -7.52
N LEU A 335 8.29 18.65 -7.49
CA LEU A 335 9.06 18.74 -6.26
C LEU A 335 8.81 20.05 -5.52
N GLY A 336 8.68 21.17 -6.25
CA GLY A 336 8.61 22.50 -5.67
C GLY A 336 9.87 22.88 -4.89
N THR A 337 9.70 23.65 -3.82
CA THR A 337 10.78 24.21 -2.98
C THR A 337 11.62 25.29 -3.67
N ALA A 338 12.05 26.28 -2.88
CA ALA A 338 12.90 27.37 -3.37
C ALA A 338 14.37 26.96 -3.27
N LYS A 339 15.19 27.22 -4.28
CA LYS A 339 16.60 26.83 -4.36
C LYS A 339 17.46 27.34 -3.21
N ASP A 340 17.13 28.51 -2.67
CA ASP A 340 17.89 29.16 -1.61
C ASP A 340 17.69 28.50 -0.23
N ARG A 341 18.12 29.19 0.82
CA ARG A 341 18.01 28.73 2.21
C ARG A 341 16.56 28.59 2.67
N THR A 342 15.61 29.26 2.03
CA THR A 342 14.19 29.19 2.43
C THR A 342 13.60 27.80 2.17
N GLY A 343 14.07 27.10 1.14
CA GLY A 343 13.65 25.73 0.82
C GLY A 343 14.50 24.62 1.43
N GLU A 344 15.58 24.94 2.14
CA GLU A 344 16.53 23.96 2.69
C GLU A 344 15.85 22.96 3.62
N GLY A 345 15.03 23.45 4.56
CA GLY A 345 14.29 22.57 5.48
C GLY A 345 13.26 21.70 4.78
N ALA A 346 12.59 22.20 3.73
CA ALA A 346 11.62 21.45 2.96
C ALA A 346 12.29 20.32 2.15
N ARG A 347 13.46 20.60 1.54
CA ARG A 347 14.28 19.58 0.86
C ARG A 347 14.82 18.55 1.84
N ALA A 348 15.34 18.99 2.98
CA ALA A 348 15.86 18.10 4.02
C ALA A 348 14.77 17.15 4.53
N TRP A 349 13.56 17.66 4.79
CA TRP A 349 12.42 16.82 5.18
C TRP A 349 11.99 15.84 4.07
N ALA A 350 11.90 16.30 2.82
CA ALA A 350 11.47 15.43 1.72
C ALA A 350 12.49 14.33 1.37
N SER A 351 13.76 14.51 1.77
CA SER A 351 14.87 13.57 1.55
C SER A 351 15.38 12.89 2.82
N SER A 352 14.75 13.12 3.98
CA SER A 352 15.22 12.58 5.26
C SER A 352 15.10 11.06 5.35
N SER A 353 14.16 10.47 4.61
CA SER A 353 14.01 9.03 4.47
C SER A 353 13.67 8.65 3.03
N PRO A 354 14.03 7.43 2.57
CA PRO A 354 13.71 6.99 1.22
C PRO A 354 12.21 6.79 0.99
N ASN A 355 11.43 6.60 2.06
CA ASN A 355 10.03 6.18 2.05
C ASN A 355 9.15 7.08 1.18
N LEU A 356 9.31 8.41 1.29
CA LEU A 356 8.49 9.38 0.57
C LEU A 356 8.72 9.32 -0.95
N LEU A 357 9.99 9.33 -1.37
CA LEU A 357 10.37 9.26 -2.77
C LEU A 357 10.11 7.86 -3.36
N ASN A 358 10.39 6.80 -2.60
CA ASN A 358 10.08 5.42 -2.98
C ASN A 358 8.59 5.29 -3.33
N VAL A 359 7.70 5.80 -2.48
CA VAL A 359 6.26 5.73 -2.73
C VAL A 359 5.87 6.56 -3.94
N ALA A 360 6.38 7.79 -4.09
CA ALA A 360 6.06 8.66 -5.22
C ALA A 360 6.47 8.04 -6.58
N VAL A 361 7.70 7.53 -6.66
CA VAL A 361 8.27 6.92 -7.87
C VAL A 361 7.55 5.62 -8.22
N THR A 362 7.24 4.78 -7.24
CA THR A 362 6.56 3.49 -7.46
C THR A 362 5.07 3.60 -7.77
N ARG A 363 4.49 4.80 -7.76
CA ARG A 363 3.12 5.02 -8.26
C ARG A 363 3.04 4.93 -9.79
N ALA A 364 4.14 5.25 -10.48
CA ALA A 364 4.23 5.20 -11.94
C ALA A 364 4.51 3.78 -12.42
N LYS A 365 3.60 3.24 -13.24
CA LYS A 365 3.82 1.96 -13.91
C LYS A 365 4.79 2.09 -15.07
N SER A 366 4.61 3.12 -15.90
CA SER A 366 5.25 3.17 -17.21
C SER A 366 6.10 4.42 -17.41
N ARG A 367 5.66 5.58 -16.93
CA ARG A 367 6.37 6.86 -17.09
C ARG A 367 6.33 7.71 -15.83
N LEU A 368 7.45 8.37 -15.55
CA LEU A 368 7.66 9.32 -14.47
C LEU A 368 8.25 10.62 -15.04
#